data_AF-A0AAU3KZI4-F1
#
_entry.id   AF-A0AAU3KZI4-F1
#
_cell.length_a   1.000
_cell.length_b   1.000
_cell.length_c   1.000
_cell.angle_alpha   90.00
_cell.angle_beta   90.00
_cell.angle_gamma   90.00
#
_symmetry.space_group_name_H-M   'P 1'
#
loop_
_entity.id
_entity.type
_entity.pdbx_description
1 polymer ?
#
loop_
_entity_poly.entity_id
_entity_poly.type
_entity_poly.pdbx_seq_one_letter_code
_entity_poly.pdbx_strand_id
1 'polypeptide(L)'
;MTAADLSDTICKSGYTGGIRPNSNITGAEKAANIKSYGYTGDPRDAEYDHLISLELGGDPDDPRNLWVEPPSPGHKQGGGTANPKDTVENQLHSLVCGNKVGLVDAQVAIATDWTTALAKVGHPDGK
;
A
#
# COMPACT_ATOMS: atom_id res chain seq x y z
N MET A 1 -0.97 16.30 -1.74
CA MET A 1 0.34 16.20 -1.09
C MET A 1 1.43 16.54 -2.10
N THR A 2 2.50 17.18 -1.65
CA THR A 2 3.65 17.63 -2.44
C THR A 2 4.95 17.21 -1.74
N ALA A 3 6.11 17.54 -2.32
CA ALA A 3 7.39 17.34 -1.65
C ALA A 3 7.57 18.29 -0.43
N ALA A 4 6.89 19.45 -0.41
CA ALA A 4 7.11 20.48 0.59
C ALA A 4 6.39 20.23 1.93
N ASP A 5 5.35 19.39 1.94
CA ASP A 5 4.51 19.06 3.10
C ASP A 5 4.77 17.63 3.62
N LEU A 6 5.80 16.94 3.14
CA LEU A 6 6.13 15.56 3.55
C LEU A 6 6.34 15.44 5.07
N SER A 7 7.02 16.41 5.69
CA SER A 7 7.27 16.43 7.14
C SER A 7 6.01 16.61 7.99
N ASP A 8 4.94 17.16 7.40
CA ASP A 8 3.65 17.35 8.06
C ASP A 8 2.64 16.24 7.73
N THR A 9 2.99 15.37 6.78
CA THR A 9 2.14 14.31 6.24
C THR A 9 2.80 12.94 6.40
N ILE A 10 3.14 12.22 5.33
CA ILE A 10 3.58 10.82 5.39
C ILE A 10 4.86 10.59 6.19
N CYS A 11 5.73 11.59 6.34
CA CYS A 11 6.94 11.48 7.16
C CYS A 11 6.71 11.88 8.63
N LYS A 12 5.48 12.25 9.00
CA LYS A 12 5.06 12.51 10.38
C LYS A 12 4.56 11.23 11.01
N SER A 13 5.12 10.87 12.17
CA SER A 13 4.68 9.71 12.94
C SER A 13 3.17 9.75 13.21
N GLY A 14 2.49 8.63 12.92
CA GLY A 14 1.06 8.45 13.13
C GLY A 14 0.14 9.06 12.06
N TYR A 15 0.67 9.69 11.01
CA TYR A 15 -0.15 10.33 9.96
C TYR A 15 -1.15 9.37 9.31
N THR A 16 -0.70 8.20 8.85
CA THR A 16 -1.58 7.23 8.16
C THR A 16 -2.70 6.72 9.06
N GLY A 17 -2.45 6.57 10.37
CA GLY A 17 -3.49 6.22 11.34
C GLY A 17 -4.59 7.28 11.49
N GLY A 18 -4.27 8.55 11.24
CA GLY A 18 -5.22 9.66 11.32
C GLY A 18 -6.11 9.84 10.09
N ILE A 19 -5.77 9.23 8.95
CA ILE A 19 -6.50 9.38 7.68
C ILE A 19 -7.24 8.11 7.25
N ARG A 20 -6.99 6.97 7.89
CA ARG A 20 -7.65 5.69 7.57
C ARG A 20 -9.16 5.78 7.89
N PRO A 21 -10.04 5.36 6.97
CA PRO A 21 -11.46 5.25 7.26
C PRO A 21 -11.73 4.20 8.35
N ASN A 22 -12.89 4.29 9.00
CA ASN A 22 -13.29 3.31 10.00
C ASN A 22 -13.41 1.91 9.37
N SER A 23 -13.04 0.86 10.10
CA SER A 23 -13.11 -0.53 9.62
C SER A 23 -14.51 -0.98 9.20
N ASN A 24 -15.56 -0.37 9.73
CA ASN A 24 -16.93 -0.65 9.28
C ASN A 24 -17.18 -0.19 7.83
N ILE A 25 -16.51 0.88 7.39
CA ILE A 25 -16.58 1.39 6.01
C ILE A 25 -15.78 0.45 5.11
N THR A 26 -14.48 0.31 5.39
CA THR A 26 -13.57 -0.48 4.56
C THR A 26 -13.94 -1.97 4.54
N GLY A 27 -14.57 -2.50 5.60
CA GLY A 27 -15.09 -3.87 5.63
C GLY A 27 -16.24 -4.10 4.65
N ALA A 28 -17.18 -3.15 4.56
CA ALA A 28 -18.28 -3.22 3.60
C ALA A 28 -17.78 -3.08 2.16
N GLU A 29 -16.83 -2.16 1.93
CA GLU A 29 -16.21 -1.96 0.63
C GLU A 29 -15.39 -3.16 0.17
N LYS A 30 -14.58 -3.74 1.05
CA LYS A 30 -13.84 -4.98 0.77
C LYS A 30 -14.77 -6.09 0.33
N ALA A 31 -15.91 -6.27 1.02
CA ALA A 31 -16.89 -7.29 0.65
C ALA A 31 -17.49 -7.04 -0.75
N ALA A 32 -17.76 -5.78 -1.09
CA ALA A 32 -18.23 -5.41 -2.42
C ALA A 32 -17.14 -5.61 -3.50
N ASN A 33 -15.89 -5.25 -3.19
CA ASN A 33 -14.73 -5.39 -4.07
C ASN A 33 -14.39 -6.87 -4.34
N ILE A 34 -14.40 -7.73 -3.32
CA ILE A 34 -14.28 -9.19 -3.48
C ILE A 34 -15.28 -9.72 -4.50
N LYS A 35 -16.54 -9.27 -4.42
CA LYS A 35 -17.59 -9.67 -5.34
C LYS A 35 -17.35 -9.14 -6.76
N SER A 36 -16.88 -7.90 -6.92
CA SER A 36 -16.63 -7.32 -8.25
C SER A 36 -15.46 -7.98 -8.99
N TYR A 37 -14.45 -8.44 -8.25
CA TYR A 37 -13.30 -9.18 -8.79
C TYR A 37 -13.57 -10.68 -8.96
N GLY A 38 -14.70 -11.19 -8.49
CA GLY A 38 -14.99 -12.62 -8.49
C GLY A 38 -14.01 -13.43 -7.64
N TYR A 39 -13.40 -12.82 -6.62
CA TYR A 39 -12.43 -13.47 -5.75
C TYR A 39 -13.14 -14.50 -4.85
N THR A 40 -12.63 -15.74 -4.85
CA THR A 40 -13.24 -16.87 -4.12
C THR A 40 -12.39 -17.40 -2.96
N GLY A 41 -11.24 -16.78 -2.68
CA GLY A 41 -10.41 -17.15 -1.53
C GLY A 41 -11.00 -16.68 -0.20
N ASP A 42 -10.36 -17.05 0.91
CA ASP A 42 -10.80 -16.61 2.24
C ASP A 42 -10.62 -15.08 2.37
N PRO A 43 -11.68 -14.30 2.64
CA PRO A 43 -11.57 -12.85 2.82
C PRO A 43 -10.66 -12.43 3.99
N ARG A 44 -10.36 -13.35 4.92
CA ARG A 44 -9.46 -13.11 6.05
C ARG A 44 -7.99 -13.26 5.70
N ASP A 45 -7.69 -13.85 4.55
CA ASP A 45 -6.34 -14.02 4.03
C ASP A 45 -6.00 -13.01 2.92
N ALA A 46 -7.00 -12.33 2.36
CA ALA A 46 -6.79 -11.25 1.39
C ALA A 46 -6.70 -9.89 2.10
N GLU A 47 -6.00 -8.92 1.51
CA GLU A 47 -6.04 -7.52 1.95
C GLU A 47 -7.10 -6.71 1.21
N TYR A 48 -7.52 -5.60 1.82
CA TYR A 48 -8.16 -4.51 1.10
C TYR A 48 -7.14 -3.40 1.05
N ASP A 49 -6.42 -3.39 -0.06
CA ASP A 49 -5.09 -2.84 -0.14
C ASP A 49 -5.05 -1.67 -1.12
N HIS A 50 -4.08 -0.78 -0.89
CA HIS A 50 -3.90 0.43 -1.66
C HIS A 50 -2.90 0.22 -2.83
N LEU A 51 -3.27 0.57 -4.05
CA LEU A 51 -2.36 0.56 -5.21
C LEU A 51 -1.13 1.45 -4.97
N ILE A 52 -1.36 2.64 -4.41
CA ILE A 52 -0.34 3.49 -3.81
C ILE A 52 -0.60 3.50 -2.31
N SER A 53 0.34 3.00 -1.51
CA SER A 53 0.25 2.97 -0.04
C SER A 53 -0.09 4.35 0.55
N LEU A 54 -0.78 4.38 1.68
CA LEU A 54 -0.96 5.61 2.47
C LEU A 54 0.38 6.18 2.94
N GLU A 55 1.39 5.33 3.13
CA GLU A 55 2.75 5.76 3.43
C GLU A 55 3.41 6.47 2.24
N LEU A 56 2.91 6.25 1.04
CA LEU A 56 3.34 6.95 -0.18
C LEU A 56 2.29 7.97 -0.65
N GLY A 57 1.36 8.38 0.22
CA GLY A 57 0.39 9.42 -0.10
C GLY A 57 -0.79 8.97 -0.94
N GLY A 58 -1.06 7.67 -0.98
CA GLY A 58 -2.28 7.13 -1.56
C GLY A 58 -3.53 7.73 -0.94
N ASP A 59 -4.61 7.75 -1.71
CA ASP A 59 -5.90 8.16 -1.20
C ASP A 59 -6.45 7.09 -0.23
N PRO A 60 -6.93 7.48 0.96
CA PRO A 60 -7.46 6.55 1.96
C PRO A 60 -8.69 5.77 1.53
N ASP A 61 -9.51 6.31 0.61
CA ASP A 61 -10.88 5.83 0.35
C ASP A 61 -11.29 5.93 -1.13
N ASP A 62 -10.33 6.08 -2.05
CA ASP A 62 -10.61 6.09 -3.49
C ASP A 62 -10.71 4.66 -4.04
N PRO A 63 -11.85 4.23 -4.62
CA PRO A 63 -11.98 2.89 -5.20
C PRO A 63 -11.04 2.64 -6.39
N ARG A 64 -10.41 3.66 -6.97
CA ARG A 64 -9.36 3.51 -7.99
C ARG A 64 -8.00 3.20 -7.38
N ASN A 65 -7.82 3.51 -6.10
CA ASN A 65 -6.63 3.18 -5.33
C ASN A 65 -6.82 1.92 -4.49
N LEU A 66 -8.00 1.32 -4.44
CA LEU A 66 -8.33 0.21 -3.53
C LEU A 66 -8.73 -1.05 -4.29
N TRP A 67 -8.20 -2.19 -3.85
CA TRP A 67 -8.53 -3.48 -4.45
C TRP A 67 -8.38 -4.62 -3.44
N VAL A 68 -9.05 -5.75 -3.71
CA VAL A 68 -8.80 -7.00 -3.01
C VAL A 68 -7.47 -7.57 -3.47
N GLU A 69 -6.45 -7.49 -2.61
CA GLU A 69 -5.16 -8.11 -2.89
C GLU A 69 -5.19 -9.57 -2.39
N PRO A 70 -5.03 -10.56 -3.29
CA PRO A 70 -4.90 -11.95 -2.89
C PRO A 70 -3.59 -12.19 -2.13
N PRO A 71 -3.56 -13.20 -1.24
CA PRO A 71 -2.32 -13.56 -0.55
C PRO A 71 -1.23 -13.99 -1.54
N SER A 72 0.01 -13.64 -1.24
CA SER A 72 1.18 -14.01 -2.05
C SER A 72 1.39 -15.54 -2.14
N PRO A 73 2.07 -16.03 -3.20
CA PRO A 73 2.40 -17.45 -3.33
C PRO A 73 3.13 -18.00 -2.09
N GLY A 74 2.70 -19.17 -1.62
CA GLY A 74 3.27 -19.80 -0.41
C GLY A 74 2.60 -19.36 0.90
N HIS A 75 1.57 -18.51 0.84
CA HIS A 75 0.75 -18.17 2.01
C HIS A 75 0.16 -19.41 2.68
N LYS A 76 0.13 -19.37 4.02
CA LYS A 76 -0.54 -20.39 4.84
C LYS A 76 -1.97 -19.94 5.06
N GLN A 77 -2.95 -20.75 4.64
CA GLN A 77 -4.37 -20.47 4.89
C GLN A 77 -4.64 -20.17 6.38
N GLY A 78 -5.38 -19.10 6.65
CA GLY A 78 -5.63 -18.57 7.99
C GLY A 78 -4.42 -17.86 8.61
N GLY A 79 -3.39 -17.54 7.83
CA GLY A 79 -2.19 -16.82 8.24
C GLY A 79 -2.40 -15.33 8.44
N GLY A 80 -3.60 -14.83 8.10
CA GLY A 80 -3.89 -13.40 8.09
C GLY A 80 -3.54 -12.80 6.73
N THR A 81 -3.44 -11.47 6.68
CA THR A 81 -3.45 -10.76 5.40
C THR A 81 -2.07 -10.32 4.91
N ALA A 82 -1.06 -10.33 5.79
CA ALA A 82 0.26 -9.76 5.54
C ALA A 82 0.87 -10.19 4.20
N ASN A 83 1.39 -9.21 3.45
CA ASN A 83 1.89 -9.41 2.09
C ASN A 83 3.34 -8.88 1.95
N PRO A 84 4.24 -9.56 1.20
CA PRO A 84 5.56 -9.01 0.87
C PRO A 84 5.57 -7.57 0.33
N LYS A 85 4.48 -7.12 -0.31
CA LYS A 85 4.29 -5.73 -0.73
C LYS A 85 4.45 -4.73 0.42
N ASP A 86 4.00 -5.06 1.63
CA ASP A 86 4.15 -4.23 2.84
C ASP A 86 5.62 -3.84 3.09
N THR A 87 6.55 -4.78 2.87
CA THR A 87 7.98 -4.51 3.07
C THR A 87 8.49 -3.50 2.03
N VAL A 88 8.03 -3.61 0.78
CA VAL A 88 8.38 -2.67 -0.29
C VAL A 88 7.85 -1.28 0.01
N GLU A 89 6.60 -1.17 0.49
CA GLU A 89 6.00 0.10 0.90
C GLU A 89 6.81 0.80 1.99
N ASN A 90 7.14 0.08 3.06
CA ASN A 90 7.94 0.58 4.17
C ASN A 90 9.34 1.06 3.71
N GLN A 91 9.96 0.31 2.80
CA GLN A 91 11.27 0.67 2.24
C GLN A 91 11.18 1.92 1.36
N LEU A 92 10.20 2.00 0.46
CA LEU A 92 9.97 3.20 -0.36
C LEU A 92 9.64 4.41 0.50
N HIS A 93 8.81 4.27 1.54
CA HIS A 93 8.52 5.32 2.52
C HIS A 93 9.81 5.82 3.17
N SER A 94 10.65 4.91 3.65
CA SER A 94 11.94 5.25 4.26
C SER A 94 12.86 5.99 3.31
N LEU A 95 12.90 5.59 2.03
CA LEU A 95 13.70 6.25 0.99
C LEU A 95 13.15 7.66 0.67
N VAL A 96 11.82 7.82 0.62
CA VAL A 96 11.17 9.13 0.40
C VAL A 96 11.41 10.06 1.59
N CYS A 97 11.16 9.62 2.82
CA CYS A 97 11.38 10.42 4.01
C CYS A 97 12.87 10.68 4.31
N GLY A 98 13.77 9.86 3.74
CA GLY A 98 15.20 10.09 3.72
C GLY A 98 15.68 11.01 2.59
N ASN A 99 14.79 11.56 1.77
CA ASN A 99 15.08 12.35 0.56
C ASN A 99 15.99 11.64 -0.46
N LYS A 100 16.00 10.30 -0.48
CA LYS A 100 16.78 9.50 -1.44
C LYS A 100 16.02 9.26 -2.74
N VAL A 101 14.70 9.17 -2.65
CA VAL A 101 13.79 8.95 -3.79
C VAL A 101 12.70 10.01 -3.76
N GLY A 102 12.33 10.56 -4.92
CA GLY A 102 11.20 11.49 -5.02
C GLY A 102 9.87 10.77 -4.80
N LEU A 103 8.91 11.42 -4.12
CA LEU A 103 7.58 10.85 -3.86
C LEU A 103 6.92 10.33 -5.14
N VAL A 104 6.93 11.13 -6.21
CA VAL A 104 6.28 10.77 -7.49
C VAL A 104 6.96 9.55 -8.12
N ASP A 105 8.28 9.44 -8.04
CA ASP A 105 9.01 8.29 -8.59
C ASP A 105 8.66 7.01 -7.84
N ALA A 106 8.58 7.07 -6.50
CA ALA A 106 8.14 5.94 -5.68
C ALA A 106 6.69 5.54 -5.98
N GLN A 107 5.78 6.51 -6.11
CA GLN A 107 4.36 6.28 -6.46
C GLN A 107 4.22 5.62 -7.84
N VAL A 108 4.93 6.13 -8.85
CA VAL A 108 4.90 5.56 -10.20
C VAL A 108 5.49 4.14 -10.20
N ALA A 109 6.61 3.93 -9.50
CA ALA A 109 7.26 2.62 -9.44
C ALA A 109 6.36 1.57 -8.80
N ILE A 110 5.78 1.85 -7.62
CA ILE A 110 4.95 0.89 -6.90
C ILE A 110 3.62 0.59 -7.62
N ALA A 111 2.97 1.61 -8.19
CA ALA A 111 1.71 1.44 -8.91
C ALA A 111 1.89 0.70 -10.25
N THR A 112 3.10 0.72 -10.82
CA THR A 112 3.40 -0.01 -12.05
C THR A 112 3.64 -1.48 -11.78
N ASP A 113 4.56 -1.78 -10.85
CA ASP A 113 4.91 -3.13 -10.44
C ASP A 113 5.69 -3.08 -9.12
N TRP A 114 5.00 -3.35 -8.01
CA TRP A 114 5.61 -3.32 -6.69
C TRP A 114 6.79 -4.30 -6.54
N THR A 115 6.81 -5.40 -7.30
CA THR A 115 7.88 -6.42 -7.20
C THR A 115 9.22 -5.92 -7.73
N THR A 116 9.20 -4.91 -8.61
CA THR A 116 10.40 -4.30 -9.20
C THR A 116 10.60 -2.84 -8.79
N ALA A 117 9.69 -2.27 -7.99
CA ALA A 117 9.67 -0.85 -7.65
C ALA A 117 10.97 -0.35 -7.02
N LEU A 118 11.55 -1.11 -6.08
CA LEU A 118 12.81 -0.78 -5.42
C LEU A 118 13.99 -0.72 -6.41
N ALA A 119 14.10 -1.71 -7.29
CA ALA A 119 15.11 -1.71 -8.34
C ALA A 119 14.89 -0.54 -9.32
N LYS A 120 13.63 -0.22 -9.65
CA LYS A 120 13.26 0.85 -10.57
C LYS A 120 13.70 2.23 -10.07
N VAL A 121 13.67 2.46 -8.76
CA VAL A 121 14.14 3.70 -8.13
C VAL A 121 15.62 3.68 -7.75
N GLY A 122 16.37 2.64 -8.15
CA GLY A 122 17.82 2.55 -7.92
C GLY A 122 18.23 1.99 -6.56
N HIS A 123 17.31 1.40 -5.80
CA HIS A 123 17.54 0.86 -4.47
C HIS A 123 17.06 -0.60 -4.35
N PRO A 124 17.62 -1.56 -5.13
CA PRO A 124 17.13 -2.95 -5.16
C PRO A 124 17.17 -3.65 -3.80
N ASP A 125 18.05 -3.23 -2.89
CA ASP A 125 18.15 -3.77 -1.51
C ASP A 125 17.32 -2.97 -0.49
N GLY A 126 16.57 -1.95 -0.93
CA GLY A 126 15.74 -1.07 -0.11
C GLY A 126 16.51 -0.16 0.84
N LYS A 127 17.75 0.22 0.50
CA LYS A 127 18.63 1.06 1.33
C LYS A 127 19.30 2.17 0.54
#